data_AF-A0A950T6M3-F1
#
_entry.id   AF-A0A950T6M3-F1
#
_cell.length_a   1.000
_cell.length_b   1.000
_cell.length_c   1.000
_cell.angle_alpha   90.00
_cell.angle_beta   90.00
_cell.angle_gamma   90.00
#
_symmetry.space_group_name_H-M   'P 1'
#
loop_
_entity.id
_entity.type
_entity.pdbx_description
1 polymer ?
#
loop_
_entity_poly.entity_id
_entity_poly.type
_entity_poly.pdbx_seq_one_letter_code
_entity_poly.pdbx_strand_id
1 'polypeptide(L)'
;NAMQAATYYDPEKSKGAYATRDAYLADIVDFSRREVEELIRLGCTYIQIDAPHYTGLLDARLRKGYTQRGIDPDKLLDYSIEVDNAIIDGHPGVTFALHICRGNNQSKFYASGDYGPISRVFSQSHFQRFLLEYDDERSGSFEPLQHVPEDRFVVLGLVTTKKPRLESADELRERSKEATRYIPLERLALSPQCGFASSMEGNRISFEDQRRKLELVSSVAREVWGSAS
;
A
#
# COMPACT_ATOMS: atom_id res chain seq x y z
N ASN A 1 7.30 -3.10 -8.41
CA ASN A 1 5.96 -3.72 -8.56
C ASN A 1 5.66 -3.94 -10.04
N ALA A 2 5.03 -5.08 -10.37
CA ALA A 2 4.81 -5.56 -11.74
C ALA A 2 3.97 -4.63 -12.62
N MET A 3 2.91 -4.04 -12.08
CA MET A 3 2.06 -3.10 -12.81
C MET A 3 2.74 -1.78 -13.15
N GLN A 4 3.71 -1.35 -12.34
CA GLN A 4 4.56 -0.22 -12.72
C GLN A 4 5.53 -0.59 -13.83
N ALA A 5 6.12 -1.79 -13.75
CA ALA A 5 7.00 -2.32 -14.80
C ALA A 5 6.27 -2.44 -16.15
N ALA A 6 4.99 -2.84 -16.12
CA ALA A 6 4.09 -2.91 -17.28
C ALA A 6 4.02 -1.62 -18.11
N THR A 7 4.30 -0.46 -17.51
CA THR A 7 4.27 0.85 -18.20
C THR A 7 5.48 1.10 -19.08
N TYR A 8 6.54 0.30 -18.97
CA TYR A 8 7.77 0.44 -19.76
C TYR A 8 7.77 -0.36 -21.06
N TYR A 9 6.73 -1.14 -21.35
CA TYR A 9 6.61 -1.80 -22.64
C TYR A 9 6.43 -0.78 -23.77
N ASP A 10 7.31 -0.82 -24.76
CA ASP A 10 7.26 -0.01 -25.96
C ASP A 10 7.20 -0.97 -27.17
N PRO A 11 6.12 -0.98 -27.97
CA PRO A 11 5.96 -1.95 -29.05
C PRO A 11 7.14 -1.98 -30.04
N GLU A 12 7.80 -0.84 -30.29
CA GLU A 12 8.89 -0.77 -31.25
C GLU A 12 10.23 -1.15 -30.64
N LYS A 13 10.47 -0.78 -29.38
CA LYS A 13 11.75 -1.05 -28.70
C LYS A 13 11.79 -2.41 -28.03
N SER A 14 10.64 -2.92 -27.56
CA SER A 14 10.55 -4.19 -26.83
C SER A 14 10.45 -5.41 -27.74
N LYS A 15 10.10 -5.25 -29.03
CA LYS A 15 9.87 -6.37 -29.97
C LYS A 15 11.04 -7.35 -30.14
N GLY A 16 12.27 -6.89 -29.90
CA GLY A 16 13.47 -7.73 -29.98
C GLY A 16 13.64 -8.69 -28.79
N ALA A 17 13.00 -8.38 -27.65
CA ALA A 17 13.02 -9.22 -26.45
C ALA A 17 11.67 -9.92 -26.21
N TYR A 18 10.55 -9.24 -26.47
CA TYR A 18 9.20 -9.74 -26.25
C TYR A 18 8.34 -9.50 -27.48
N ALA A 19 7.76 -10.57 -28.04
CA ALA A 19 6.90 -10.48 -29.22
C ALA A 19 5.57 -9.75 -28.96
N THR A 20 5.08 -9.79 -27.72
CA THR A 20 3.84 -9.15 -27.30
C THR A 20 3.98 -8.53 -25.92
N ARG A 21 3.08 -7.59 -25.61
CA ARG A 21 2.96 -7.03 -24.26
C ARG A 21 2.61 -8.13 -23.24
N ASP A 22 1.78 -9.08 -23.61
CA ASP A 22 1.38 -10.17 -22.70
C ASP A 22 2.57 -11.07 -22.33
N ALA A 23 3.47 -11.37 -23.30
CA ALA A 23 4.69 -12.10 -23.02
C ALA A 23 5.62 -11.33 -22.06
N TYR A 24 5.73 -10.01 -22.23
CA TYR A 24 6.48 -9.16 -21.31
C TYR A 24 5.88 -9.16 -19.89
N LEU A 25 4.56 -9.05 -19.78
CA LEU A 25 3.87 -9.04 -18.48
C LEU A 25 3.96 -10.38 -17.77
N ALA A 26 3.84 -11.49 -18.50
CA ALA A 26 4.03 -12.84 -17.96
C ALA A 26 5.44 -13.01 -17.37
N ASP A 27 6.47 -12.55 -18.06
CA ASP A 27 7.85 -12.66 -17.56
C ASP A 27 8.09 -11.78 -16.32
N ILE A 28 7.46 -10.60 -16.25
CA ILE A 28 7.50 -9.77 -15.02
C ILE A 28 6.83 -10.49 -13.83
N VAL A 29 5.69 -11.14 -14.06
CA VAL A 29 5.00 -11.92 -13.02
C VAL A 29 5.90 -13.06 -12.56
N ASP A 30 6.42 -13.86 -13.50
CA ASP A 30 7.32 -14.97 -13.19
C ASP A 30 8.56 -14.52 -12.44
N PHE A 31 9.17 -13.41 -12.85
CA PHE A 31 10.32 -12.83 -12.16
C PHE A 31 9.97 -12.41 -10.73
N SER A 32 8.83 -11.73 -10.55
CA SER A 32 8.36 -11.29 -9.23
C SER A 32 8.04 -12.48 -8.31
N ARG A 33 7.46 -13.56 -8.87
CA ARG A 33 7.23 -14.82 -8.14
C ARG A 33 8.54 -15.46 -7.68
N ARG A 34 9.57 -15.48 -8.53
CA ARG A 34 10.90 -16.01 -8.15
C ARG A 34 11.54 -15.20 -7.02
N GLU A 35 11.36 -13.88 -7.01
CA GLU A 35 11.82 -13.04 -5.88
C GLU A 35 11.09 -13.41 -4.58
N VAL A 36 9.77 -13.59 -4.63
CA VAL A 36 8.97 -14.06 -3.48
C VAL A 36 9.47 -15.43 -2.99
N GLU A 37 9.64 -16.39 -3.90
CA GLU A 37 10.15 -17.72 -3.59
C GLU A 37 11.55 -17.69 -2.95
N GLU A 38 12.44 -16.82 -3.44
CA GLU A 38 13.77 -16.66 -2.88
C GLU A 38 13.74 -16.04 -1.47
N LEU A 39 12.89 -15.04 -1.23
CA LEU A 39 12.68 -14.49 0.11
C LEU A 39 12.18 -15.58 1.08
N ILE A 40 11.22 -16.40 0.64
CA ILE A 40 10.70 -17.52 1.43
C ILE A 40 11.80 -18.55 1.70
N ARG A 41 12.62 -18.90 0.69
CA ARG A 41 13.76 -19.81 0.83
C ARG A 41 14.78 -19.30 1.84
N LEU A 42 14.96 -17.99 1.94
CA LEU A 42 15.80 -17.32 2.94
C LEU A 42 15.14 -17.21 4.34
N GLY A 43 13.91 -17.72 4.50
CA GLY A 43 13.18 -17.78 5.77
C GLY A 43 12.21 -16.62 6.01
N CYS A 44 11.92 -15.80 4.99
CA CYS A 44 10.96 -14.70 5.12
C CYS A 44 9.53 -15.25 5.22
N THR A 45 8.82 -14.89 6.30
CA THR A 45 7.42 -15.28 6.54
C THR A 45 6.45 -14.11 6.43
N TYR A 46 6.96 -12.89 6.21
CA TYR A 46 6.18 -11.68 6.01
C TYR A 46 6.75 -10.89 4.85
N ILE A 47 6.01 -10.81 3.74
CA ILE A 47 6.45 -10.13 2.52
C ILE A 47 5.47 -8.98 2.22
N GLN A 48 6.01 -7.77 2.10
CA GLN A 48 5.24 -6.59 1.71
C GLN A 48 5.49 -6.24 0.25
N ILE A 49 4.41 -6.01 -0.50
CA ILE A 49 4.43 -5.45 -1.84
C ILE A 49 4.02 -3.99 -1.77
N ASP A 50 4.91 -3.11 -2.22
CA ASP A 50 4.62 -1.68 -2.37
C ASP A 50 3.95 -1.44 -3.74
N ALA A 51 2.71 -0.98 -3.71
CA ALA A 51 1.86 -0.85 -4.89
C ALA A 51 1.34 0.59 -5.09
N PRO A 52 2.24 1.56 -5.39
CA PRO A 52 1.85 2.96 -5.65
C PRO A 52 0.98 3.12 -6.90
N HIS A 53 0.84 2.11 -7.74
CA HIS A 53 0.04 2.19 -8.96
C HIS A 53 -1.47 2.27 -8.67
N TYR A 54 -1.97 1.63 -7.61
CA TYR A 54 -3.38 1.72 -7.18
C TYR A 54 -3.78 3.16 -6.84
N THR A 55 -2.84 3.98 -6.41
CA THR A 55 -3.03 5.41 -6.13
C THR A 55 -3.43 6.21 -7.37
N GLY A 56 -3.00 5.80 -8.57
CA GLY A 56 -3.50 6.41 -9.80
C GLY A 56 -5.00 6.14 -10.05
N LEU A 57 -5.53 5.07 -9.44
CA LEU A 57 -6.89 4.60 -9.64
C LEU A 57 -7.86 5.07 -8.55
N LEU A 58 -7.37 5.66 -7.45
CA LEU A 58 -8.22 6.29 -6.43
C LEU A 58 -8.59 7.73 -6.78
N ASP A 59 -7.67 8.48 -7.39
CA ASP A 59 -7.85 9.93 -7.64
C ASP A 59 -8.66 10.18 -8.92
N ALA A 60 -9.78 10.88 -8.77
CA ALA A 60 -10.73 11.14 -9.85
C ALA A 60 -10.09 11.87 -11.06
N ARG A 61 -9.11 12.75 -10.82
CA ARG A 61 -8.41 13.45 -11.89
C ARG A 61 -7.51 12.50 -12.67
N LEU A 62 -6.79 11.62 -11.96
CA LEU A 62 -5.92 10.62 -12.59
C LEU A 62 -6.74 9.58 -13.36
N ARG A 63 -7.84 9.08 -12.77
CA ARG A 63 -8.82 8.22 -13.46
C ARG A 63 -9.31 8.83 -14.77
N LYS A 64 -9.68 10.11 -14.76
CA LYS A 64 -10.08 10.83 -15.99
C LYS A 64 -8.96 10.85 -17.03
N GLY A 65 -7.72 11.02 -16.60
CA GLY A 65 -6.55 10.96 -17.48
C GLY A 65 -6.36 9.59 -18.15
N TYR A 66 -6.60 8.49 -17.43
CA TYR A 66 -6.63 7.14 -18.02
C TYR A 66 -7.72 7.01 -19.08
N THR A 67 -8.95 7.43 -18.77
CA THR A 67 -10.07 7.39 -19.73
C THR A 67 -9.80 8.20 -20.99
N GLN A 68 -9.21 9.39 -20.86
CA GLN A 68 -8.82 10.23 -22.01
C GLN A 68 -7.76 9.57 -22.91
N ARG A 69 -6.97 8.65 -22.36
CA ARG A 69 -5.98 7.85 -23.10
C ARG A 69 -6.56 6.53 -23.62
N GLY A 70 -7.87 6.33 -23.51
CA GLY A 70 -8.55 5.10 -23.93
C GLY A 70 -8.35 3.91 -22.98
N ILE A 71 -7.88 4.17 -21.75
CA ILE A 71 -7.67 3.14 -20.72
C ILE A 71 -8.86 3.18 -19.76
N ASP A 72 -9.55 2.05 -19.60
CA ASP A 72 -10.61 1.87 -18.62
C ASP A 72 -9.98 1.67 -17.22
N PRO A 73 -10.15 2.61 -16.27
CA PRO A 73 -9.54 2.51 -14.94
C PRO A 73 -10.05 1.32 -14.12
N ASP A 74 -11.29 0.89 -14.34
CA ASP A 74 -11.87 -0.24 -13.60
C ASP A 74 -11.33 -1.56 -14.11
N LYS A 75 -11.18 -1.72 -15.43
CA LYS A 75 -10.48 -2.90 -15.99
C LYS A 75 -9.01 -2.92 -15.60
N LEU A 76 -8.36 -1.75 -15.53
CA LEU A 76 -6.98 -1.66 -15.07
C LEU A 76 -6.87 -2.05 -13.58
N LEU A 77 -7.85 -1.69 -12.75
CA LEU A 77 -7.91 -2.12 -11.36
C LEU A 77 -8.02 -3.63 -11.24
N ASP A 78 -8.98 -4.24 -11.95
CA ASP A 78 -9.23 -5.68 -11.91
C ASP A 78 -8.00 -6.46 -12.38
N TYR A 79 -7.37 -6.02 -13.48
CA TYR A 79 -6.13 -6.62 -13.99
C TYR A 79 -4.96 -6.46 -13.02
N SER A 80 -4.85 -5.32 -12.32
CA SER A 80 -3.79 -5.12 -11.32
C SER A 80 -3.93 -6.09 -10.15
N ILE A 81 -5.17 -6.33 -9.69
CA ILE A 81 -5.47 -7.32 -8.64
C ILE A 81 -5.12 -8.74 -9.11
N GLU A 82 -5.46 -9.10 -10.35
CA GLU A 82 -5.12 -10.41 -10.92
C GLU A 82 -3.61 -10.65 -10.95
N VAL A 83 -2.84 -9.66 -11.41
CA VAL A 83 -1.37 -9.71 -11.46
C VAL A 83 -0.77 -9.85 -10.06
N ASP A 84 -1.22 -9.04 -9.09
CA ASP A 84 -0.69 -9.09 -7.73
C ASP A 84 -1.05 -10.44 -7.05
N ASN A 85 -2.25 -10.97 -7.26
CA ASN A 85 -2.64 -12.31 -6.79
C ASN A 85 -1.78 -13.41 -7.43
N ALA A 86 -1.56 -13.34 -8.75
CA ALA A 86 -0.70 -14.27 -9.46
C ALA A 86 0.75 -14.24 -8.94
N ILE A 87 1.22 -13.15 -8.33
CA ILE A 87 2.55 -13.08 -7.72
C ILE A 87 2.60 -13.76 -6.35
N ILE A 88 1.55 -13.64 -5.52
CA ILE A 88 1.56 -14.08 -4.12
C ILE A 88 0.94 -15.45 -3.88
N ASP A 89 0.14 -15.98 -4.81
CA ASP A 89 -0.56 -17.24 -4.65
C ASP A 89 0.39 -18.46 -4.65
N GLY A 90 0.00 -19.50 -3.90
CA GLY A 90 0.75 -20.75 -3.81
C GLY A 90 1.80 -20.82 -2.69
N HIS A 91 1.80 -19.86 -1.77
CA HIS A 91 2.78 -19.77 -0.68
C HIS A 91 2.12 -19.85 0.71
N PRO A 92 1.61 -21.03 1.14
CA PRO A 92 0.96 -21.18 2.44
C PRO A 92 1.96 -20.92 3.59
N GLY A 93 1.48 -20.29 4.66
CA GLY A 93 2.28 -19.96 5.84
C GLY A 93 3.07 -18.64 5.73
N VAL A 94 3.00 -17.97 4.59
CA VAL A 94 3.55 -16.63 4.40
C VAL A 94 2.43 -15.60 4.55
N THR A 95 2.70 -14.52 5.29
CA THR A 95 1.82 -13.36 5.35
C THR A 95 2.22 -12.36 4.27
N PHE A 96 1.32 -12.08 3.35
CA PHE A 96 1.49 -11.03 2.36
C PHE A 96 0.79 -9.74 2.79
N ALA A 97 1.52 -8.64 2.64
CA ALA A 97 1.04 -7.31 2.93
C ALA A 97 1.08 -6.42 1.68
N LEU A 98 0.07 -5.57 1.52
CA LEU A 98 0.01 -4.58 0.46
C LEU A 98 0.11 -3.19 1.06
N HIS A 99 1.11 -2.42 0.65
CA HIS A 99 1.18 -0.99 0.96
C HIS A 99 0.71 -0.16 -0.22
N ILE A 100 -0.37 0.60 -0.03
CA ILE A 100 -0.91 1.52 -1.04
C ILE A 100 -0.38 2.92 -0.78
N CYS A 101 0.79 3.22 -1.36
CA CYS A 101 1.48 4.48 -1.15
C CYS A 101 0.86 5.64 -1.96
N ARG A 102 0.49 6.77 -1.32
CA ARG A 102 -0.10 7.94 -2.01
C ARG A 102 0.93 8.94 -2.52
N GLY A 103 2.21 8.58 -2.41
CA GLY A 103 3.34 9.41 -2.81
C GLY A 103 4.01 10.08 -1.62
N ASN A 104 5.32 9.95 -1.60
CA ASN A 104 6.16 10.50 -0.54
C ASN A 104 7.46 11.11 -1.07
N ASN A 105 7.58 11.34 -2.38
CA ASN A 105 8.80 11.85 -3.00
C ASN A 105 9.03 13.32 -2.63
N GLN A 106 10.12 13.63 -1.92
CA GLN A 106 10.43 14.97 -1.40
C GLN A 106 9.26 15.60 -0.60
N SER A 107 8.55 14.78 0.19
CA SER A 107 7.33 15.21 0.90
C SER A 107 6.17 15.68 -0.02
N LYS A 108 6.25 15.40 -1.33
CA LYS A 108 5.16 15.65 -2.29
C LYS A 108 4.26 14.42 -2.40
N PHE A 109 2.98 14.71 -2.56
CA PHE A 109 1.92 13.74 -2.76
C PHE A 109 1.57 13.63 -4.24
N TYR A 110 1.11 12.47 -4.69
CA TYR A 110 0.72 12.24 -6.09
C TYR A 110 -0.79 12.14 -6.27
N ALA A 111 -1.56 11.86 -5.21
CA ALA A 111 -3.00 11.67 -5.30
C ALA A 111 -3.73 11.98 -3.99
N SER A 112 -5.02 12.30 -4.10
CA SER A 112 -5.91 12.57 -2.97
C SER A 112 -7.25 11.87 -3.15
N GLY A 113 -7.97 11.66 -2.05
CA GLY A 113 -9.29 11.06 -2.08
C GLY A 113 -9.37 9.75 -1.29
N ASP A 114 -10.60 9.33 -1.05
CA ASP A 114 -10.89 8.15 -0.24
C ASP A 114 -10.53 6.84 -0.97
N TYR A 115 -10.41 5.74 -0.23
CA TYR A 115 -10.12 4.41 -0.78
C TYR A 115 -11.32 3.76 -1.52
N GLY A 116 -12.52 4.37 -1.43
CA GLY A 116 -13.75 3.88 -2.05
C GLY A 116 -13.62 3.42 -3.52
N PRO A 117 -13.00 4.19 -4.43
CA PRO A 117 -12.86 3.80 -5.83
C PRO A 117 -12.00 2.55 -6.08
N ILE A 118 -11.18 2.16 -5.11
CA ILE A 118 -10.32 0.97 -5.18
C ILE A 118 -10.65 -0.05 -4.08
N SER A 119 -11.79 0.07 -3.41
CA SER A 119 -12.17 -0.81 -2.29
C SER A 119 -12.24 -2.29 -2.67
N ARG A 120 -12.43 -2.60 -3.96
CA ARG A 120 -12.35 -3.97 -4.50
C ARG A 120 -10.99 -4.63 -4.25
N VAL A 121 -9.91 -3.87 -4.12
CA VAL A 121 -8.59 -4.41 -3.70
C VAL A 121 -8.70 -5.11 -2.36
N PHE A 122 -9.48 -4.57 -1.43
CA PHE A 122 -9.64 -5.14 -0.09
C PHE A 122 -10.38 -6.47 -0.08
N SER A 123 -11.24 -6.75 -1.05
CA SER A 123 -12.05 -7.96 -1.07
C SER A 123 -11.61 -8.99 -2.11
N GLN A 124 -10.97 -8.55 -3.19
CA GLN A 124 -10.59 -9.42 -4.32
C GLN A 124 -9.11 -9.77 -4.35
N SER A 125 -8.23 -8.96 -3.74
CA SER A 125 -6.82 -9.37 -3.61
C SER A 125 -6.68 -10.47 -2.56
N HIS A 126 -5.60 -11.24 -2.61
CA HIS A 126 -5.30 -12.29 -1.63
C HIS A 126 -4.31 -11.83 -0.55
N PHE A 127 -4.08 -10.53 -0.39
CA PHE A 127 -3.27 -9.99 0.71
C PHE A 127 -3.99 -10.11 2.06
N GLN A 128 -3.25 -10.47 3.10
CA GLN A 128 -3.77 -10.58 4.47
C GLN A 128 -3.69 -9.25 5.23
N ARG A 129 -2.76 -8.37 4.85
CA ARG A 129 -2.48 -7.11 5.54
C ARG A 129 -2.52 -5.93 4.57
N PHE A 130 -3.23 -4.86 4.93
CA PHE A 130 -3.23 -3.62 4.17
C PHE A 130 -2.60 -2.48 4.97
N LEU A 131 -1.55 -1.86 4.44
CA LEU A 131 -0.91 -0.67 5.02
C LEU A 131 -1.39 0.57 4.27
N LEU A 132 -2.23 1.36 4.93
CA LEU A 132 -2.99 2.44 4.32
C LEU A 132 -2.60 3.80 4.92
N GLU A 133 -2.42 4.80 4.06
CA GLU A 133 -2.02 6.17 4.44
C GLU A 133 -3.24 6.97 4.89
N TYR A 134 -3.18 7.53 6.11
CA TYR A 134 -4.23 8.32 6.77
C TYR A 134 -3.67 9.52 7.58
N ASP A 135 -2.48 10.02 7.25
CA ASP A 135 -1.77 11.05 8.05
C ASP A 135 -2.32 12.46 7.92
N ASP A 136 -3.20 12.70 6.95
CA ASP A 136 -3.91 13.97 6.81
C ASP A 136 -5.33 13.79 6.24
N GLU A 137 -6.17 14.81 6.42
CA GLU A 137 -7.59 14.84 6.03
C GLU A 137 -7.84 14.50 4.55
N ARG A 138 -6.83 14.68 3.68
CA ARG A 138 -6.95 14.41 2.24
C ARG A 138 -6.96 12.91 1.93
N SER A 139 -6.59 12.09 2.92
CA SER A 139 -6.59 10.63 2.83
C SER A 139 -8.00 10.03 2.86
N GLY A 140 -9.01 10.86 3.15
CA GLY A 140 -10.40 10.45 3.23
C GLY A 140 -10.80 9.93 4.61
N SER A 141 -11.95 9.26 4.66
CA SER A 141 -12.50 8.68 5.88
C SER A 141 -12.07 7.20 6.03
N PHE A 142 -12.46 6.58 7.13
CA PHE A 142 -12.32 5.12 7.28
C PHE A 142 -13.48 4.32 6.65
N GLU A 143 -14.43 5.00 6.00
CA GLU A 143 -15.64 4.37 5.47
C GLU A 143 -15.37 3.19 4.51
N PRO A 144 -14.35 3.22 3.62
CA PRO A 144 -14.08 2.09 2.74
C PRO A 144 -13.59 0.84 3.46
N LEU A 145 -13.14 0.96 4.72
CA LEU A 145 -12.73 -0.21 5.51
C LEU A 145 -13.89 -1.18 5.75
N GLN A 146 -15.15 -0.75 5.60
CA GLN A 146 -16.31 -1.64 5.62
C GLN A 146 -16.25 -2.75 4.55
N HIS A 147 -15.45 -2.58 3.50
CA HIS A 147 -15.25 -3.56 2.44
C HIS A 147 -14.11 -4.55 2.71
N VAL A 148 -13.39 -4.40 3.83
CA VAL A 148 -12.31 -5.32 4.22
C VAL A 148 -12.93 -6.57 4.84
N PRO A 149 -12.68 -7.77 4.27
CA PRO A 149 -13.16 -9.03 4.83
C PRO A 149 -12.65 -9.30 6.26
N GLU A 150 -13.34 -10.21 6.96
CA GLU A 150 -13.10 -10.51 8.38
C GLU A 150 -11.75 -11.18 8.66
N ASP A 151 -11.14 -11.82 7.67
CA ASP A 151 -9.88 -12.55 7.76
C ASP A 151 -8.63 -11.67 7.53
N ARG A 152 -8.82 -10.36 7.35
CA ARG A 152 -7.74 -9.42 7.00
C ARG A 152 -7.50 -8.39 8.10
N PHE A 153 -6.30 -7.84 8.12
CA PHE A 153 -5.92 -6.78 9.04
C PHE A 153 -5.59 -5.50 8.28
N VAL A 154 -5.79 -4.37 8.96
CA VAL A 154 -5.46 -3.03 8.45
C VAL A 154 -4.46 -2.37 9.38
N VAL A 155 -3.36 -1.89 8.81
CA VAL A 155 -2.38 -1.05 9.49
C VAL A 155 -2.70 0.41 9.13
N LEU A 156 -3.05 1.19 10.16
CA LEU A 156 -3.40 2.59 10.06
C LEU A 156 -2.13 3.43 10.04
N GLY A 157 -1.79 3.94 8.86
CA GLY A 157 -0.68 4.85 8.64
C GLY A 157 -1.02 6.28 9.08
N LEU A 158 -1.00 6.53 10.39
CA LEU A 158 -1.45 7.81 10.99
C LEU A 158 -0.32 8.80 11.29
N VAL A 159 0.93 8.33 11.34
CA VAL A 159 2.09 9.17 11.67
C VAL A 159 2.77 9.66 10.39
N THR A 160 2.86 10.99 10.18
CA THR A 160 3.42 11.51 8.93
C THR A 160 4.92 11.27 8.84
N THR A 161 5.39 10.82 7.68
CA THR A 161 6.82 10.76 7.34
C THR A 161 7.27 11.91 6.44
N LYS A 162 6.38 12.88 6.20
CA LYS A 162 6.61 14.04 5.31
C LYS A 162 7.05 15.30 6.05
N LYS A 163 6.66 15.44 7.33
CA LYS A 163 6.85 16.64 8.15
C LYS A 163 7.52 16.28 9.49
N PRO A 164 8.39 17.15 10.04
CA PRO A 164 9.06 16.90 11.33
C PRO A 164 8.12 17.00 12.53
N ARG A 165 6.96 17.67 12.39
CA ARG A 165 5.95 17.77 13.45
C ARG A 165 5.60 16.37 13.96
N LEU A 166 5.73 16.18 15.26
CA LEU A 166 5.28 14.96 15.94
C LEU A 166 3.78 15.05 16.20
N GLU A 167 3.07 13.99 15.85
CA GLU A 167 1.64 13.81 16.14
C GLU A 167 1.42 13.68 17.66
N SER A 168 0.21 14.00 18.12
CA SER A 168 -0.13 13.80 19.53
C SER A 168 -0.59 12.36 19.80
N ALA A 169 -0.25 11.80 20.95
CA ALA A 169 -0.68 10.45 21.30
C ALA A 169 -2.22 10.35 21.45
N ASP A 170 -2.88 11.41 21.93
CA ASP A 170 -4.35 11.50 22.02
C ASP A 170 -5.01 11.40 20.63
N GLU A 171 -4.53 12.17 19.66
CA GLU A 171 -5.00 12.14 18.27
C GLU A 171 -4.88 10.73 17.67
N LEU A 172 -3.75 10.05 17.88
CA LEU A 172 -3.54 8.69 17.39
C LEU A 172 -4.49 7.67 18.04
N ARG A 173 -4.76 7.80 19.35
CA ARG A 173 -5.71 6.95 20.08
C ARG A 173 -7.14 7.17 19.60
N GLU A 174 -7.56 8.42 19.46
CA GLU A 174 -8.90 8.78 18.98
C GLU A 174 -9.14 8.26 17.56
N ARG A 175 -8.17 8.45 16.65
CA ARG A 175 -8.24 7.93 15.28
C ARG A 175 -8.26 6.41 15.25
N SER A 176 -7.46 5.74 16.09
CA SER A 176 -7.50 4.27 16.20
C SER A 176 -8.88 3.78 16.67
N LYS A 177 -9.50 4.46 17.65
CA LYS A 177 -10.86 4.18 18.13
C LYS A 177 -11.93 4.48 17.08
N GLU A 178 -11.75 5.51 16.26
CA GLU A 178 -12.68 5.81 15.16
C GLU A 178 -12.70 4.68 14.13
N ALA A 179 -11.53 4.11 13.78
CA ALA A 179 -11.43 2.99 12.87
C ALA A 179 -12.13 1.73 13.39
N THR A 180 -12.32 1.58 14.72
CA THR A 180 -13.05 0.44 15.30
C THR A 180 -14.53 0.40 14.96
N ARG A 181 -15.08 1.45 14.34
CA ARG A 181 -16.42 1.44 13.77
C ARG A 181 -16.55 0.51 12.56
N TYR A 182 -15.42 0.19 11.91
CA TYR A 182 -15.37 -0.58 10.67
C TYR A 182 -14.61 -1.90 10.83
N ILE A 183 -13.51 -1.90 11.60
CA ILE A 183 -12.67 -3.08 11.81
C ILE A 183 -12.42 -3.27 13.30
N PRO A 184 -12.67 -4.46 13.87
CA PRO A 184 -12.36 -4.76 15.27
C PRO A 184 -10.91 -4.42 15.63
N LEU A 185 -10.68 -3.96 16.86
CA LEU A 185 -9.39 -3.43 17.29
C LEU A 185 -8.26 -4.45 17.13
N GLU A 186 -8.53 -5.73 17.39
CA GLU A 186 -7.60 -6.85 17.25
C GLU A 186 -7.13 -7.09 15.81
N ARG A 187 -7.85 -6.55 14.81
CA ARG A 187 -7.47 -6.59 13.39
C ARG A 187 -6.89 -5.26 12.89
N LEU A 188 -6.65 -4.32 13.79
CA LEU A 188 -6.01 -3.04 13.50
C LEU A 188 -4.57 -3.01 14.02
N ALA A 189 -3.74 -2.17 13.41
CA ALA A 189 -2.41 -1.82 13.90
C ALA A 189 -2.08 -0.37 13.56
N LEU A 190 -1.01 0.17 14.13
CA LEU A 190 -0.54 1.54 13.91
C LEU A 190 0.83 1.55 13.23
N SER A 191 1.01 2.42 12.24
CA SER A 191 2.32 2.66 11.61
C SER A 191 2.51 4.13 11.24
N PRO A 192 3.74 4.51 10.85
CA PRO A 192 3.92 5.65 9.96
C PRO A 192 3.14 5.44 8.65
N GLN A 193 2.74 6.53 8.02
CA GLN A 193 1.95 6.48 6.78
C GLN A 193 2.72 5.84 5.61
N CYS A 194 4.01 6.12 5.50
CA CYS A 194 4.89 5.53 4.49
C CYS A 194 6.30 5.35 5.10
N GLY A 195 7.27 4.85 4.33
CA GLY A 195 8.68 4.84 4.75
C GLY A 195 9.26 6.25 4.95
N PHE A 196 10.42 6.32 5.63
CA PHE A 196 11.16 7.58 5.84
C PHE A 196 12.15 7.91 4.72
N ALA A 197 12.42 6.97 3.81
CA ALA A 197 13.42 7.08 2.74
C ALA A 197 12.78 6.84 1.36
N SER A 198 11.88 7.73 0.93
CA SER A 198 11.13 7.56 -0.32
C SER A 198 11.85 8.05 -1.59
N SER A 199 13.10 8.53 -1.47
CA SER A 199 14.02 8.84 -2.58
C SER A 199 15.48 8.73 -2.11
N MET A 200 16.45 8.73 -3.05
CA MET A 200 17.89 8.77 -2.72
C MET A 200 18.28 10.00 -1.86
N GLU A 201 17.51 11.08 -1.92
CA GLU A 201 17.70 12.30 -1.13
C GLU A 201 17.00 12.23 0.25
N GLY A 202 16.14 11.22 0.46
CA GLY A 202 15.33 11.07 1.66
C GLY A 202 14.20 12.11 1.80
N ASN A 203 13.40 11.98 2.86
CA ASN A 203 12.46 13.03 3.24
C ASN A 203 13.17 14.12 4.04
N ARG A 204 12.60 15.34 4.05
CA ARG A 204 13.11 16.46 4.85
C ARG A 204 12.74 16.30 6.34
N ILE A 205 13.13 15.18 6.93
CA ILE A 205 12.95 14.81 8.34
C ILE A 205 14.31 14.38 8.88
N SER A 206 14.72 14.95 10.01
CA SER A 206 15.97 14.59 10.68
C SER A 206 15.92 13.16 11.23
N PHE A 207 17.05 12.47 11.33
CA PHE A 207 17.13 11.14 11.95
C PHE A 207 16.48 11.11 13.34
N GLU A 208 16.69 12.17 14.12
CA GLU A 208 16.11 12.33 15.45
C GLU A 208 14.57 12.41 15.42
N ASP A 209 13.99 13.13 14.45
CA ASP A 209 12.53 13.16 14.28
C ASP A 209 11.98 11.79 13.82
N GLN A 210 12.72 11.05 12.99
CA GLN A 210 12.33 9.68 12.60
C GLN A 210 12.29 8.76 13.83
N ARG A 211 13.34 8.82 14.68
CA ARG A 211 13.42 8.07 15.94
C ARG A 211 12.23 8.40 16.84
N ARG A 212 11.96 9.68 17.09
CA ARG A 212 10.84 10.13 17.94
C ARG A 212 9.48 9.67 17.40
N LYS A 213 9.29 9.66 16.08
CA LYS A 213 8.07 9.15 15.44
C LYS A 213 7.89 7.64 15.63
N LEU A 214 8.97 6.87 15.51
CA LEU A 214 8.92 5.42 15.77
C LEU A 214 8.67 5.11 17.25
N GLU A 215 9.25 5.89 18.16
CA GLU A 215 8.98 5.79 19.59
C GLU A 215 7.52 6.09 19.93
N LEU A 216 6.95 7.13 19.31
CA LEU A 216 5.52 7.45 19.45
C LEU A 216 4.63 6.30 18.97
N VAL A 217 4.89 5.74 17.78
CA VAL A 217 4.14 4.59 17.25
C VAL A 217 4.19 3.42 18.22
N SER A 218 5.39 3.08 18.72
CA SER A 218 5.58 1.98 19.67
C SER A 218 4.86 2.21 21.00
N SER A 219 4.93 3.42 21.56
CA SER A 219 4.27 3.78 22.82
C SER A 219 2.76 3.68 22.69
N VAL A 220 2.17 4.32 21.67
CA VAL A 220 0.72 4.29 21.45
C VAL A 220 0.25 2.88 21.13
N ALA A 221 1.01 2.11 20.34
CA ALA A 221 0.66 0.73 20.05
C ALA A 221 0.58 -0.14 21.32
N ARG A 222 1.52 0.03 22.26
CA ARG A 222 1.48 -0.69 23.54
C ARG A 222 0.31 -0.26 24.42
N GLU A 223 -0.07 1.01 24.41
CA GLU A 223 -1.22 1.48 25.19
C GLU A 223 -2.55 0.98 24.63
N VAL A 224 -2.69 0.97 23.30
CA VAL A 224 -3.94 0.61 22.63
C VAL A 224 -4.11 -0.91 22.53
N TRP A 225 -3.05 -1.67 22.25
CA TRP A 225 -3.10 -3.12 22.04
C TRP A 225 -2.43 -3.95 23.16
N GLY A 226 -1.64 -3.35 24.06
CA GLY A 226 -0.88 -4.11 25.07
C GLY A 226 -1.73 -4.72 26.19
N SER A 227 -3.02 -4.37 26.28
CA SER A 227 -3.99 -5.03 27.17
C SER A 227 -4.67 -6.24 26.53
N ALA A 228 -4.39 -6.54 25.25
CA ALA A 228 -4.99 -7.64 24.50
C ALA A 228 -4.17 -8.96 24.55
N SER A 229 -3.31 -9.12 25.57
CA SER A 229 -2.48 -10.32 25.79
C SER A 229 -3.11 -11.28 26.80
#